data_AF-A0AAN9Y674-F1
#
_entry.id   AF-A0AAN9Y674-F1
#
_cell.length_a   1.000
_cell.length_b   1.000
_cell.length_c   1.000
_cell.angle_alpha   90.00
_cell.angle_beta   90.00
_cell.angle_gamma   90.00
#
_symmetry.space_group_name_H-M   'P 1'
#
loop_
_entity.id
_entity.type
_entity.pdbx_description
1 polymer ?
#
loop_
_entity_poly.entity_id
_entity_poly.type
_entity_poly.pdbx_seq_one_letter_code
_entity_poly.pdbx_strand_id
1 'polypeptide(L)'
;MGSSQSAPRKVTLENPNETIIEITDGVINRLDGANNSEKIQPESVSSTQPPSINENAAAFVTSQEIRRQVDKVVQENDNFWQSRIKILRDGYQKIGVELEAEYQKATKDVNHSLGTHFGDGNASNDSCRSSQASVVDCFSQNSNRPLLCANEVQKFNECVSSLSCVKAK
;
A
#
# COMPACT_ATOMS: atom_id res chain seq x y z
N MET A 1 -11.36 -26.08 -27.60
CA MET A 1 -11.32 -26.41 -26.16
C MET A 1 -10.47 -25.36 -25.47
N GLY A 2 -11.02 -24.61 -24.50
CA GLY A 2 -10.27 -23.59 -23.76
C GLY A 2 -11.14 -22.48 -23.18
N SER A 3 -12.06 -22.81 -22.28
CA SER A 3 -12.80 -21.83 -21.48
C SER A 3 -12.03 -21.51 -20.20
N SER A 4 -11.23 -20.44 -20.18
CA SER A 4 -10.74 -19.88 -18.91
C SER A 4 -11.83 -19.01 -18.30
N GLN A 5 -12.53 -19.54 -17.30
CA GLN A 5 -13.43 -18.77 -16.44
C GLN A 5 -12.58 -17.94 -15.47
N SER A 6 -12.67 -16.63 -15.55
CA SER A 6 -12.09 -15.71 -14.56
C SER A 6 -12.93 -15.76 -13.28
N ALA A 7 -12.38 -16.36 -12.22
CA ALA A 7 -13.00 -16.31 -10.90
C ALA A 7 -13.01 -14.86 -10.37
N PRO A 8 -14.14 -14.33 -9.89
CA PRO A 8 -14.20 -12.97 -9.36
C PRO A 8 -13.40 -12.87 -8.06
N ARG A 9 -12.44 -11.93 -8.01
CA ARG A 9 -11.73 -11.59 -6.77
C ARG A 9 -12.69 -10.85 -5.83
N LYS A 10 -12.88 -11.39 -4.63
CA LYS A 10 -13.68 -10.76 -3.57
C LYS A 10 -12.89 -9.61 -2.97
N VAL A 11 -13.33 -8.38 -3.18
CA VAL A 11 -12.77 -7.18 -2.54
C VAL A 11 -13.59 -6.91 -1.28
N THR A 12 -12.99 -7.12 -0.11
CA THR A 12 -13.55 -6.66 1.17
C THR A 12 -13.15 -5.21 1.39
N LEU A 13 -14.10 -4.30 1.24
CA LEU A 13 -13.98 -2.91 1.69
C LEU A 13 -14.33 -2.88 3.17
N GLU A 14 -13.34 -2.62 4.02
CA GLU A 14 -13.58 -2.28 5.42
C GLU A 14 -14.23 -0.89 5.45
N ASN A 15 -15.53 -0.85 5.76
CA ASN A 15 -16.27 0.38 5.95
C ASN A 15 -16.00 0.89 7.39
N PRO A 16 -15.36 2.06 7.58
CA PRO A 16 -15.06 2.58 8.92
C PRO A 16 -16.32 3.04 9.69
N ASN A 17 -17.50 2.99 9.08
CA ASN A 17 -18.78 3.28 9.73
C ASN A 17 -19.65 2.01 9.73
N GLU A 18 -19.45 1.16 10.74
CA GLU A 18 -20.33 0.02 11.01
C GLU A 18 -21.72 0.51 11.40
N THR A 19 -22.65 0.57 10.44
CA THR A 19 -24.03 0.01 10.52
C THR A 19 -25.01 0.58 9.48
N ILE A 20 -24.68 1.64 8.74
CA ILE A 20 -25.66 2.26 7.81
C ILE A 20 -25.01 2.50 6.45
N ILE A 21 -25.39 1.70 5.46
CA ILE A 21 -25.17 1.99 4.04
C ILE A 21 -26.30 2.94 3.65
N GLU A 22 -26.02 4.24 3.53
CA GLU A 22 -26.98 5.21 3.02
C GLU A 22 -27.14 5.03 1.51
N ILE A 23 -28.16 4.28 1.11
CA ILE A 23 -28.53 4.09 -0.29
C ILE A 23 -29.41 5.28 -0.68
N THR A 24 -28.97 6.08 -1.65
CA THR A 24 -29.77 7.18 -2.20
C THR A 24 -31.03 6.65 -2.89
N ASP A 25 -32.16 7.32 -2.75
CA ASP A 25 -33.48 6.91 -3.30
C ASP A 25 -33.44 6.59 -4.81
N GLY A 26 -32.55 7.24 -5.56
CA GLY A 26 -32.35 6.97 -6.99
C GLY A 26 -31.79 5.57 -7.31
N VAL A 27 -31.13 4.91 -6.36
CA VAL A 27 -30.62 3.54 -6.49
C VAL A 27 -31.73 2.53 -6.19
N ILE A 28 -32.64 2.85 -5.27
CA ILE A 28 -33.80 2.02 -4.93
C ILE A 28 -34.74 1.88 -6.13
N ASN A 29 -35.04 3.00 -6.80
CA ASN A 29 -35.87 2.99 -8.02
C ASN A 29 -35.28 2.14 -9.17
N ARG A 30 -33.96 1.96 -9.21
CA ARG A 30 -33.29 1.10 -10.21
C ARG A 30 -33.31 -0.38 -9.84
N LEU A 31 -33.27 -0.69 -8.54
CA LEU A 31 -33.39 -2.05 -8.03
C LEU A 31 -34.81 -2.58 -8.19
N ASP A 32 -35.82 -1.74 -7.99
CA ASP A 32 -37.23 -2.13 -8.12
C ASP A 32 -37.70 -2.22 -9.59
N GLY A 33 -37.08 -1.46 -10.50
CA GLY A 33 -37.45 -1.42 -11.92
C GLY A 33 -36.93 -2.59 -12.79
N ALA A 34 -36.11 -3.49 -12.25
CA ALA A 34 -35.38 -4.49 -13.05
C ALA A 34 -36.20 -5.72 -13.50
N ASN A 35 -37.49 -5.84 -13.14
CA ASN A 35 -38.28 -7.06 -13.37
C ASN A 35 -39.37 -6.99 -14.46
N ASN A 36 -39.53 -5.89 -15.20
CA ASN A 36 -40.46 -5.84 -16.34
C ASN A 36 -39.73 -5.94 -17.69
N SER A 37 -39.42 -7.17 -18.10
CA SER A 37 -39.08 -7.47 -19.49
C SER A 37 -40.36 -7.64 -20.30
N GLU A 38 -40.79 -6.59 -21.01
CA GLU A 38 -41.81 -6.71 -22.05
C GLU A 38 -41.14 -6.87 -23.42
N LYS A 39 -41.55 -7.94 -24.10
CA LYS A 39 -41.05 -8.51 -25.34
C LYS A 39 -41.43 -7.64 -26.53
N ILE A 40 -40.46 -7.11 -27.28
CA ILE A 40 -40.72 -6.33 -28.50
C ILE A 40 -40.58 -7.22 -29.74
N GLN A 41 -41.65 -7.27 -30.54
CA GLN A 41 -41.70 -7.85 -31.89
C GLN A 41 -41.92 -6.69 -32.90
N PRO A 42 -41.33 -6.68 -34.10
CA PRO A 42 -41.37 -5.53 -35.00
C PRO A 42 -42.36 -5.71 -36.17
N GLU A 43 -43.21 -4.71 -36.42
CA GLU A 43 -43.95 -4.41 -37.67
C GLU A 43 -44.76 -3.11 -37.40
N SER A 44 -45.07 -2.18 -38.30
CA SER A 44 -44.68 -1.80 -39.65
C SER A 44 -45.11 -0.31 -39.83
N VAL A 45 -44.83 0.27 -40.99
CA VAL A 45 -44.75 1.72 -41.28
C VAL A 45 -46.06 2.53 -41.38
N SER A 46 -45.93 3.83 -41.06
CA SER A 46 -46.63 5.01 -41.62
C SER A 46 -48.02 5.41 -41.08
N SER A 47 -48.09 6.57 -40.41
CA SER A 47 -48.99 7.68 -40.79
C SER A 47 -48.76 8.93 -39.93
N THR A 48 -48.90 10.08 -40.58
CA THR A 48 -48.69 11.46 -40.15
C THR A 48 -49.67 11.90 -39.05
N GLN A 49 -49.18 12.10 -37.82
CA GLN A 49 -49.80 12.97 -36.81
C GLN A 49 -48.73 13.34 -35.78
N PRO A 50 -48.55 14.62 -35.38
CA PRO A 50 -47.71 14.92 -34.23
C PRO A 50 -48.40 14.29 -33.00
N PRO A 51 -47.73 13.37 -32.28
CA PRO A 51 -48.31 12.81 -31.08
C PRO A 51 -48.40 13.93 -30.03
N SER A 52 -49.63 14.28 -29.65
CA SER A 52 -49.89 14.94 -28.37
C SER A 52 -49.60 13.91 -27.28
N ILE A 53 -48.34 13.88 -26.83
CA ILE A 53 -47.95 13.09 -25.67
C ILE A 53 -48.26 13.98 -24.48
N ASN A 54 -49.24 13.55 -23.69
CA ASN A 54 -49.43 13.99 -22.32
C ASN A 54 -48.21 13.46 -21.53
N GLU A 55 -47.06 14.12 -21.70
CA GLU A 55 -45.85 13.85 -20.94
C GLU A 55 -46.12 14.34 -19.52
N ASN A 56 -46.25 13.39 -18.59
CA ASN A 56 -45.84 13.64 -17.21
C ASN A 56 -44.57 14.48 -17.28
N ALA A 57 -44.62 15.73 -16.80
CA ALA A 57 -43.55 16.70 -16.96
C ALA A 57 -42.27 16.16 -16.30
N ALA A 58 -41.53 15.35 -17.04
CA ALA A 58 -40.17 15.01 -16.74
C ALA A 58 -39.44 16.33 -16.79
N ALA A 59 -38.97 16.81 -15.64
CA ALA A 59 -38.21 18.03 -15.56
C ALA A 59 -37.03 17.93 -16.54
N PHE A 60 -37.15 18.60 -17.69
CA PHE A 60 -36.10 18.63 -18.69
C PHE A 60 -34.95 19.42 -18.09
N VAL A 61 -33.96 18.71 -17.54
CA VAL A 61 -32.75 19.35 -17.02
C VAL A 61 -31.96 19.86 -18.22
N THR A 62 -31.78 21.18 -18.29
CA THR A 62 -30.98 21.83 -19.34
C THR A 62 -29.54 21.32 -19.29
N SER A 63 -28.92 21.11 -20.45
CA SER A 63 -27.52 20.67 -20.55
C SER A 63 -26.52 21.54 -19.79
N GLN A 64 -26.79 22.85 -19.66
CA GLN A 64 -26.00 23.78 -18.86
C GLN A 64 -26.10 23.49 -17.35
N GLU A 65 -27.27 23.09 -16.88
CA GLU A 65 -27.48 22.76 -15.47
C GLU A 65 -26.77 21.45 -15.10
N ILE A 66 -26.83 20.46 -15.99
CA ILE A 66 -26.04 19.22 -15.83
C ILE A 66 -24.55 19.54 -15.73
N ARG A 67 -24.02 20.41 -16.61
CA ARG A 67 -22.59 20.79 -16.56
C ARG A 67 -22.21 21.43 -15.22
N ARG A 68 -23.02 22.36 -14.71
CA ARG A 68 -22.76 22.99 -13.40
C ARG A 68 -22.74 21.97 -12.26
N GLN A 69 -23.66 21.01 -12.28
CA GLN A 69 -23.71 19.97 -11.26
C GLN A 69 -22.51 19.02 -11.36
N VAL A 70 -22.11 18.65 -12.58
CA VAL A 70 -20.90 17.85 -12.82
C VAL A 70 -19.66 18.58 -12.33
N ASP A 71 -19.48 19.85 -12.70
CA ASP A 71 -18.32 20.65 -12.30
C ASP A 71 -18.21 20.75 -10.78
N LYS A 72 -19.36 20.93 -10.09
CA LYS A 72 -19.41 20.96 -8.63
C LYS A 72 -18.96 19.63 -8.01
N VAL A 73 -19.50 18.50 -8.49
CA VAL A 73 -19.16 17.18 -7.98
C VAL A 73 -17.70 16.82 -8.27
N VAL A 74 -17.19 17.18 -9.46
CA VAL A 74 -15.78 16.99 -9.82
C VAL A 74 -14.89 17.80 -8.89
N GLN A 75 -15.22 19.05 -8.61
CA GLN A 75 -14.44 19.91 -7.71
C GLN A 75 -14.43 19.36 -6.28
N GLU A 76 -15.58 18.93 -5.76
CA GLU A 76 -15.66 18.31 -4.43
C GLU A 76 -14.83 17.02 -4.34
N ASN A 77 -14.87 16.19 -5.37
CA ASN A 77 -14.09 14.97 -5.46
C ASN A 77 -12.58 15.26 -5.53
N ASP A 78 -12.17 16.23 -6.35
CA ASP A 78 -10.77 16.65 -6.45
C ASP A 78 -10.24 17.15 -5.11
N ASN A 79 -11.01 18.00 -4.42
CA ASN A 79 -10.65 18.50 -3.10
C ASN A 79 -10.52 17.37 -2.06
N PHE A 80 -11.42 16.40 -2.10
CA PHE A 80 -11.37 15.22 -1.24
C PHE A 80 -10.10 14.42 -1.47
N TRP A 81 -9.78 14.08 -2.72
CA TRP A 81 -8.59 13.29 -3.04
C TRP A 81 -7.29 14.05 -2.77
N GLN A 82 -7.24 15.35 -3.08
CA GLN A 82 -6.08 16.18 -2.74
C GLN A 82 -5.82 16.19 -1.23
N SER A 83 -6.88 16.38 -0.43
CA SER A 83 -6.77 16.35 1.03
C SER A 83 -6.29 14.99 1.53
N ARG A 84 -6.82 13.90 0.97
CA ARG A 84 -6.44 12.54 1.37
C ARG A 84 -5.00 12.19 0.99
N ILE A 85 -4.55 12.58 -0.21
CA ILE A 85 -3.16 12.41 -0.65
C ILE A 85 -2.22 13.20 0.25
N LYS A 86 -2.60 14.42 0.64
CA LYS A 86 -1.82 15.23 1.57
C LYS A 86 -1.68 14.55 2.93
N ILE A 87 -2.78 14.09 3.53
CA ILE A 87 -2.77 13.38 4.82
C ILE A 87 -1.86 12.15 4.75
N LEU A 88 -1.95 11.36 3.67
CA LEU A 88 -1.09 10.19 3.49
C LEU A 88 0.39 10.60 3.42
N ARG A 89 0.72 11.61 2.61
CA ARG A 89 2.11 12.10 2.49
C ARG A 89 2.66 12.57 3.83
N ASP A 90 1.88 13.39 4.55
CA ASP A 90 2.27 13.93 5.84
C ASP A 90 2.46 12.81 6.88
N GLY A 91 1.60 11.79 6.85
CA GLY A 91 1.72 10.59 7.68
C GLY A 91 2.99 9.79 7.40
N TYR A 92 3.29 9.51 6.13
CA TYR A 92 4.54 8.82 5.75
C TYR A 92 5.78 9.61 6.12
N GLN A 93 5.75 10.94 5.93
CA GLN A 93 6.87 11.80 6.32
C GLN A 93 7.10 11.74 7.83
N LYS A 94 6.03 11.79 8.64
CA LYS A 94 6.13 11.69 10.10
C LYS A 94 6.72 10.36 10.54
N ILE A 95 6.23 9.24 9.97
CA ILE A 95 6.77 7.90 10.26
C ILE A 95 8.25 7.82 9.88
N GLY A 96 8.64 8.38 8.72
CA GLY A 96 10.04 8.39 8.28
C GLY A 96 10.97 9.10 9.26
N VAL A 97 10.54 10.23 9.83
CA VAL A 97 11.33 10.97 10.84
C VAL A 97 11.52 10.16 12.12
N GLU A 98 10.47 9.54 12.64
CA GLU A 98 10.54 8.73 13.86
C GLU A 98 11.36 7.45 13.64
N LEU A 99 11.17 6.79 12.50
CA LEU A 99 11.91 5.60 12.11
C LEU A 99 13.41 5.89 12.01
N GLU A 100 13.80 6.98 11.37
CA GLU A 100 15.21 7.38 11.25
C GLU A 100 15.83 7.69 12.62
N ALA A 101 15.08 8.35 13.50
CA ALA A 101 15.54 8.66 14.85
C ALA A 101 15.80 7.37 15.67
N GLU A 102 14.87 6.42 15.65
CA GLU A 102 15.04 5.13 16.35
C GLU A 102 16.14 4.28 15.70
N TYR A 103 16.28 4.32 14.37
CA TYR A 103 17.38 3.65 13.67
C TYR A 103 18.75 4.20 14.11
N GLN A 104 18.91 5.52 14.17
CA GLN A 104 20.15 6.15 14.62
C GLN A 104 20.45 5.84 16.08
N LYS A 105 19.43 5.79 16.94
CA LYS A 105 19.57 5.40 18.34
C LYS A 105 20.01 3.94 18.47
N ALA A 106 19.33 3.02 17.79
CA ALA A 106 19.71 1.61 17.78
C ALA A 106 21.14 1.40 17.25
N THR A 107 21.55 2.14 16.23
CA THR A 107 22.92 2.10 15.70
C THR A 107 23.94 2.59 16.73
N LYS A 108 23.62 3.65 17.47
CA LYS A 108 24.48 4.13 18.57
C LYS A 108 24.58 3.11 19.69
N ASP A 109 23.47 2.48 20.08
CA ASP A 109 23.45 1.47 21.14
C ASP A 109 24.25 0.21 20.74
N VAL A 110 24.13 -0.23 19.49
CA VAL A 110 24.94 -1.32 18.93
C VAL A 110 26.42 -0.93 18.89
N ASN A 111 26.76 0.26 18.40
CA ASN A 111 28.15 0.72 18.39
C ASN A 111 28.71 0.91 19.80
N HIS A 112 27.90 1.35 20.77
CA HIS A 112 28.31 1.47 22.16
C HIS A 112 28.51 0.08 22.77
N SER A 113 27.57 -0.84 22.65
CA SER A 113 27.71 -2.20 23.19
C SER A 113 28.89 -2.95 22.55
N LEU A 114 29.04 -2.88 21.23
CA LEU A 114 30.24 -3.38 20.54
C LEU A 114 31.49 -2.63 21.03
N GLY A 115 31.46 -1.30 21.11
CA GLY A 115 32.58 -0.49 21.60
C GLY A 115 32.98 -0.80 23.04
N THR A 116 32.05 -1.07 23.94
CA THR A 116 32.32 -1.42 25.34
C THR A 116 32.79 -2.87 25.47
N HIS A 117 32.29 -3.79 24.64
CA HIS A 117 32.75 -5.18 24.64
C HIS A 117 34.08 -5.40 23.90
N PHE A 118 34.41 -4.56 22.92
CA PHE A 118 35.61 -4.63 22.09
C PHE A 118 36.60 -3.48 22.30
N GLY A 119 36.31 -2.55 23.22
CA GLY A 119 37.04 -1.30 23.36
C GLY A 119 36.90 -0.69 24.75
N ASP A 120 37.42 -1.37 25.76
CA ASP A 120 37.91 -0.68 26.96
C ASP A 120 39.23 -1.28 27.44
N GLY A 121 40.31 -0.53 27.24
CA GLY A 121 41.40 -0.35 28.21
C GLY A 121 42.30 -1.52 28.62
N ASN A 122 42.04 -2.79 28.30
CA ASN A 122 42.96 -3.90 28.56
C ASN A 122 43.41 -4.54 27.25
N ALA A 123 44.60 -4.16 26.82
CA ALA A 123 45.31 -4.51 25.58
C ALA A 123 45.67 -6.01 25.43
N SER A 124 44.77 -6.93 25.73
CA SER A 124 45.07 -8.37 25.66
C SER A 124 43.89 -9.28 25.33
N ASN A 125 42.75 -8.79 24.81
CA ASN A 125 41.81 -9.68 24.14
C ASN A 125 41.01 -9.05 23.00
N ASP A 126 41.75 -8.57 22.01
CA ASP A 126 41.34 -8.33 20.63
C ASP A 126 41.07 -9.66 19.86
N SER A 127 40.44 -10.65 20.52
CA SER A 127 40.51 -12.07 20.10
C SER A 127 40.04 -12.33 18.66
N CYS A 128 39.05 -11.58 18.17
CA CYS A 128 38.47 -11.76 16.84
C CYS A 128 38.66 -10.56 15.90
N ARG A 129 39.46 -9.55 16.29
CA ARG A 129 39.64 -8.34 15.48
C ARG A 129 40.38 -8.62 14.17
N SER A 130 41.29 -9.59 14.18
CA SER A 130 42.01 -10.05 12.98
C SER A 130 41.09 -10.74 11.98
N SER A 131 40.20 -11.63 12.44
CA SER A 131 39.22 -12.29 11.58
C SER A 131 38.14 -11.33 11.09
N GLN A 132 37.76 -10.33 11.90
CA GLN A 132 36.89 -9.24 11.48
C GLN A 132 37.48 -8.45 10.29
N ALA A 133 38.75 -8.03 10.39
CA ALA A 133 39.42 -7.30 9.31
C ALA A 133 39.44 -8.11 8.01
N SER A 134 39.73 -9.42 8.10
CA SER A 134 39.75 -10.33 6.94
C SER A 134 38.38 -10.43 6.24
N VAL A 135 37.28 -10.40 6.99
CA VAL A 135 35.92 -10.42 6.41
C VAL A 135 35.62 -9.12 5.68
N VAL A 136 35.94 -7.98 6.28
CA VAL A 136 35.74 -6.65 5.69
C VAL A 136 36.56 -6.51 4.40
N ASP A 137 37.83 -6.94 4.42
CA ASP A 137 38.71 -6.90 3.25
C ASP A 137 38.17 -7.77 2.12
N CYS A 138 37.70 -8.98 2.41
CA CYS A 138 37.15 -9.87 1.39
C CYS A 138 35.89 -9.27 0.73
N PHE A 139 34.96 -8.71 1.51
CA PHE A 139 33.75 -8.07 0.94
C PHE A 139 34.07 -6.80 0.15
N SER A 140 35.08 -6.04 0.57
CA SER A 140 35.54 -4.85 -0.17
C SER A 140 36.08 -5.24 -1.57
N GLN A 141 36.76 -6.37 -1.68
CA GLN A 141 37.32 -6.88 -2.93
C GLN A 141 36.29 -7.65 -3.78
N ASN A 142 35.25 -8.21 -3.17
CA ASN A 142 34.26 -9.08 -3.80
C ASN A 142 32.81 -8.58 -3.63
N SER A 143 32.57 -7.28 -3.82
CA SER A 143 31.27 -6.63 -3.58
C SER A 143 30.10 -7.21 -4.38
N ASN A 144 30.38 -7.75 -5.58
CA ASN A 144 29.40 -8.39 -6.46
C ASN A 144 29.38 -9.93 -6.35
N ARG A 145 30.24 -10.53 -5.52
CA ARG A 145 30.36 -11.98 -5.32
C ARG A 145 30.62 -12.32 -3.84
N PRO A 146 29.70 -11.98 -2.92
CA PRO A 146 29.88 -12.15 -1.48
C PRO A 146 30.10 -13.61 -1.04
N LEU A 147 29.63 -14.59 -1.82
CA LEU A 147 29.78 -16.01 -1.53
C LEU A 147 31.24 -16.49 -1.54
N LEU A 148 32.15 -15.75 -2.18
CA LEU A 148 33.59 -16.07 -2.14
C LEU A 148 34.19 -15.87 -0.73
N CYS A 149 33.56 -15.03 0.10
CA CYS A 149 34.02 -14.69 1.45
C CYS A 149 33.47 -15.63 2.54
N ALA A 150 32.84 -16.74 2.16
CA ALA A 150 32.18 -17.64 3.10
C ALA A 150 33.16 -18.23 4.13
N ASN A 151 34.41 -18.48 3.73
CA ASN A 151 35.43 -19.06 4.60
C ASN A 151 35.90 -18.06 5.68
N GLU A 152 36.08 -16.80 5.30
CA GLU A 152 36.47 -15.70 6.16
C GLU A 152 35.37 -15.41 7.19
N VAL A 153 34.11 -15.41 6.75
CA VAL A 153 32.95 -15.24 7.63
C VAL A 153 32.82 -16.41 8.62
N GLN A 154 33.11 -17.64 8.18
CA GLN A 154 33.10 -18.81 9.06
C GLN A 154 34.15 -18.68 10.16
N LYS A 155 35.40 -18.32 9.83
CA LYS A 155 36.48 -18.11 10.81
C LYS A 155 36.14 -17.01 11.82
N PHE A 156 35.52 -15.94 11.37
CA PHE A 156 35.05 -14.88 12.25
C PHE A 156 33.96 -15.39 13.20
N ASN A 157 32.98 -16.16 12.69
CA ASN A 157 31.90 -16.72 13.48
C ASN A 157 32.39 -17.74 14.51
N GLU A 158 33.32 -18.62 14.15
CA GLU A 158 33.96 -19.58 15.06
C GLU A 158 34.63 -18.84 16.24
N CYS A 159 35.33 -17.75 15.94
CA CYS A 159 35.95 -16.91 16.95
C CYS A 159 34.92 -16.24 17.87
N VAL A 160 33.90 -15.58 17.33
CA VAL A 160 32.86 -14.90 18.14
C VAL A 160 32.06 -15.92 18.96
N SER A 161 31.73 -17.06 18.38
CA SER A 161 31.05 -18.17 19.04
C SER A 161 31.85 -18.69 20.24
N SER A 162 33.18 -18.80 20.11
CA SER A 162 34.06 -19.20 21.21
C SER A 162 34.07 -18.22 22.40
N LEU A 163 33.82 -16.92 22.14
CA LEU A 163 33.77 -15.89 23.18
C LEU A 163 32.38 -15.77 23.83
N SER A 164 31.32 -16.01 23.06
CA SER A 164 29.92 -15.87 23.51
C SER A 164 29.42 -17.01 24.41
N CYS A 165 30.20 -18.09 24.56
CA CYS A 165 29.88 -19.25 25.39
C CYS A 165 30.60 -19.23 26.77
N VAL A 166 30.41 -18.17 27.56
CA VAL A 166 30.71 -18.19 29.01
C VAL A 166 29.52 -17.60 29.78
N LYS A 167 28.44 -18.38 29.92
CA LYS A 167 27.46 -18.28 31.02
C LYS A 167 26.48 -19.46 30.96
N ALA A 168 26.94 -20.62 31.42
CA ALA A 168 26.07 -21.68 31.93
C ALA A 168 26.93 -22.63 32.77
N LYS A 169 27.26 -22.23 33.99
CA LYS A 169 27.70 -23.15 35.04
C LYS A 169 27.20 -22.64 36.38
#